data_AF-A0A849NLP0-F1
#
_entry.id   AF-A0A849NLP0-F1
#
_cell.length_a   1.000
_cell.length_b   1.000
_cell.length_c   1.000
_cell.angle_alpha   90.00
_cell.angle_beta   90.00
_cell.angle_gamma   90.00
#
_symmetry.space_group_name_H-M   'P 1'
#
loop_
_entity.id
_entity.type
_entity.pdbx_description
1 polymer ?
#
loop_
_entity_poly.entity_id
_entity_poly.type
_entity_poly.pdbx_seq_one_letter_code
_entity_poly.pdbx_strand_id
1 'polypeptide(L)'
;MPDLMRDPEFRKNWEMTNLVALAEAARGEQSESRCFCLKIPSVLGGEYSSDNIGTIDVHELISFAGDLGRQIKDLPDGTTIRLNVDAWPTSSTGCVPWRRHETS
;
A
#
# COMPACT_ATOMS: atom_id res chain seq x y z
N MET A 1 19.83 -3.37 17.78
CA MET A 1 18.63 -4.18 17.51
C MET A 1 19.08 -5.61 17.33
N PRO A 2 18.78 -6.54 18.27
CA PRO A 2 19.15 -7.93 18.08
C PRO A 2 18.43 -8.50 16.85
N ASP A 3 19.03 -9.54 16.30
CA ASP A 3 18.82 -10.13 14.99
C ASP A 3 17.42 -10.78 14.82
N LEU A 4 16.35 -9.97 14.77
CA LEU A 4 14.95 -10.43 14.61
C LEU A 4 14.76 -11.31 13.37
N MET A 5 15.60 -11.12 12.35
CA MET A 5 15.56 -11.92 11.13
C MET A 5 16.07 -13.36 11.32
N ARG A 6 16.73 -13.69 12.45
CA ARG A 6 17.05 -15.07 12.82
C ARG A 6 15.86 -15.83 13.38
N ASP A 7 14.84 -15.16 13.89
CA ASP A 7 13.61 -15.82 14.32
C ASP A 7 12.83 -16.28 13.07
N PRO A 8 12.68 -17.60 12.84
CA PRO A 8 12.00 -18.11 11.67
C PRO A 8 10.54 -17.69 11.59
N GLU A 9 9.88 -17.50 12.74
CA GLU A 9 8.48 -17.07 12.79
C GLU A 9 8.36 -15.60 12.40
N PHE A 10 9.19 -14.75 13.00
CA PHE A 10 9.29 -13.34 12.63
C PHE A 10 9.61 -13.18 11.14
N ARG A 11 10.62 -13.90 10.64
CA ARG A 11 11.03 -13.83 9.23
C ARG A 11 9.89 -14.24 8.29
N LYS A 12 9.21 -15.36 8.57
CA LYS A 12 8.07 -15.82 7.77
C LYS A 12 6.94 -14.78 7.72
N ASN A 13 6.63 -14.15 8.85
CA ASN A 13 5.61 -13.12 8.93
C ASN A 13 6.04 -11.83 8.22
N TRP A 14 7.31 -11.45 8.35
CA TRP A 14 7.85 -10.24 7.74
C TRP A 14 7.98 -10.36 6.22
N GLU A 15 8.49 -11.49 5.73
CA GLU A 15 8.58 -11.77 4.30
C GLU A 15 7.21 -12.01 3.65
N MET A 16 6.18 -12.28 4.47
CA MET A 16 4.82 -12.56 4.03
C MET A 16 4.77 -13.63 2.92
N THR A 17 5.64 -14.64 2.98
CA THR A 17 5.86 -15.60 1.88
C THR A 17 4.58 -16.33 1.49
N ASN A 18 3.72 -16.63 2.46
CA ASN A 18 2.41 -17.23 2.22
C ASN A 18 1.48 -16.32 1.39
N LEU A 19 1.50 -15.01 1.67
CA LEU A 19 0.66 -14.04 0.97
C LEU A 19 1.17 -13.80 -0.45
N VAL A 20 2.50 -13.76 -0.64
CA VAL A 20 3.12 -13.68 -1.97
C VAL A 20 2.74 -14.89 -2.81
N ALA A 21 2.87 -16.10 -2.25
CA ALA A 21 2.45 -17.31 -2.95
C ALA A 21 0.96 -17.32 -3.32
N LEU A 22 0.08 -16.84 -2.42
CA LEU A 22 -1.36 -16.67 -2.73
C LEU A 22 -1.60 -15.64 -3.84
N ALA A 23 -0.85 -14.54 -3.84
CA ALA A 23 -0.94 -13.50 -4.85
C ALA A 23 -0.50 -13.98 -6.23
N GLU A 24 0.64 -14.68 -6.30
CA GLU A 24 1.16 -15.30 -7.52
C GLU A 24 0.21 -16.35 -8.07
N ALA A 25 -0.36 -17.21 -7.22
CA ALA A 25 -1.36 -18.18 -7.64
C ALA A 25 -2.63 -17.53 -8.21
N ALA A 26 -3.05 -16.39 -7.67
CA ALA A 26 -4.26 -15.69 -8.10
C ALA A 26 -4.05 -14.75 -9.30
N ARG A 27 -2.85 -14.19 -9.48
CA ARG A 27 -2.59 -13.06 -10.41
C ARG A 27 -1.37 -13.24 -11.30
N GLY A 28 -0.63 -14.33 -11.16
CA GLY A 28 0.62 -14.58 -11.86
C GLY A 28 1.78 -13.73 -11.33
N GLU A 29 2.97 -14.03 -11.83
CA GLU A 29 4.18 -13.25 -11.54
C GLU A 29 4.03 -11.80 -12.02
N GLN A 30 4.62 -10.85 -11.29
CA GLN A 30 4.55 -9.43 -11.63
C GLN A 30 5.80 -8.97 -12.39
N SER A 31 5.60 -8.04 -13.32
CA SER A 31 6.71 -7.34 -13.98
C SER A 31 7.45 -6.44 -12.98
N GLU A 32 8.70 -6.07 -13.29
CA GLU A 32 9.56 -5.24 -12.41
C GLU A 32 8.91 -3.92 -11.94
N SER A 33 8.05 -3.30 -12.74
CA SER A 33 7.36 -2.05 -12.39
C SER A 33 6.07 -2.23 -11.57
N ARG A 34 5.64 -3.47 -11.32
CA ARG A 34 4.39 -3.79 -10.62
C ARG A 34 4.66 -4.61 -9.37
N CYS A 35 3.79 -4.44 -8.38
CA CYS A 35 3.85 -5.22 -7.16
C CYS A 35 2.45 -5.64 -6.72
N PHE A 36 2.40 -6.64 -5.84
CA PHE A 36 1.19 -6.99 -5.12
C PHE A 36 0.94 -5.97 -4.00
N CYS A 37 -0.31 -5.58 -3.83
CA CYS A 37 -0.74 -4.71 -2.75
C CYS A 37 -2.10 -5.16 -2.21
N LEU A 38 -2.48 -4.65 -1.04
CA LEU A 38 -3.86 -4.79 -0.59
C LEU A 38 -4.75 -3.77 -1.34
N LYS A 39 -5.95 -4.17 -1.76
CA LYS A 39 -6.96 -3.26 -2.36
C LYS A 39 -7.48 -2.30 -1.29
N ILE A 40 -7.73 -2.83 -0.09
CA ILE A 40 -8.04 -2.09 1.13
C ILE A 40 -6.78 -2.19 2.02
N PRO A 41 -6.09 -1.08 2.31
CA PRO A 41 -4.92 -1.08 3.20
C PRO A 41 -5.25 -1.64 4.58
N SER A 42 -4.30 -2.34 5.20
CA SER A 42 -4.49 -2.96 6.52
C SER A 42 -4.77 -1.94 7.63
N VAL A 43 -4.20 -0.73 7.54
CA VAL A 43 -4.51 0.39 8.45
C VAL A 43 -5.98 0.84 8.40
N LEU A 44 -6.69 0.51 7.31
CA LEU A 44 -8.12 0.77 7.14
C LEU A 44 -8.98 -0.49 7.40
N GLY A 45 -8.41 -1.52 8.03
CA GLY A 45 -9.10 -2.78 8.32
C GLY A 45 -9.10 -3.78 7.16
N GLY A 46 -8.28 -3.57 6.14
CA GLY A 46 -8.14 -4.53 5.04
C GLY A 46 -7.48 -5.83 5.49
N GLU A 47 -8.08 -6.95 5.12
CA GLU A 47 -7.57 -8.28 5.46
C GLU A 47 -6.44 -8.73 4.52
N TYR A 48 -5.53 -9.55 5.03
CA TYR A 48 -4.50 -10.22 4.24
C TYR A 48 -5.05 -11.51 3.61
N SER A 49 -6.01 -11.35 2.69
CA SER A 49 -6.67 -12.45 1.99
C SER A 49 -6.55 -12.30 0.46
N SER A 50 -6.68 -13.40 -0.28
CA SER A 50 -6.62 -13.40 -1.75
C SER A 50 -7.59 -12.40 -2.39
N ASP A 51 -8.76 -12.21 -1.76
CA ASP A 51 -9.82 -11.35 -2.25
C ASP A 51 -9.46 -9.87 -2.14
N ASN A 52 -8.62 -9.53 -1.16
CA ASN A 52 -8.11 -8.18 -0.94
C ASN A 52 -6.73 -7.96 -1.60
N ILE A 53 -6.19 -8.91 -2.36
CA ILE A 53 -4.92 -8.71 -3.08
C ILE A 53 -5.19 -8.12 -4.47
N GLY A 54 -4.46 -7.05 -4.78
CA GLY A 54 -4.41 -6.33 -6.05
C GLY A 54 -3.01 -6.33 -6.66
N THR A 55 -2.89 -5.76 -7.86
CA THR A 55 -1.59 -5.39 -8.44
C THR A 55 -1.63 -3.93 -8.85
N ILE A 56 -0.52 -3.23 -8.68
CA ILE A 56 -0.41 -1.78 -8.89
C ILE A 56 1.01 -1.45 -9.37
N ASP A 57 1.16 -0.32 -10.06
CA ASP A 57 2.49 0.23 -10.36
C ASP A 57 3.19 0.66 -9.06
N VAL A 58 4.50 0.41 -8.94
CA VAL A 58 5.26 0.71 -7.73
C VAL A 58 5.22 2.21 -7.40
N HIS A 59 5.28 3.10 -8.39
CA HIS A 59 5.21 4.54 -8.16
C HIS A 59 3.83 4.95 -7.64
N GLU A 60 2.76 4.39 -8.22
CA GLU A 60 1.40 4.64 -7.80
C GLU A 60 1.16 4.17 -6.36
N LEU A 61 1.67 2.99 -5.99
CA LEU A 61 1.59 2.48 -4.60
C LEU A 61 2.27 3.41 -3.61
N ILE A 62 3.51 3.85 -3.90
CA ILE A 62 4.28 4.73 -3.01
C ILE A 62 3.57 6.08 -2.85
N SER A 63 3.09 6.66 -3.96
CA SER A 63 2.33 7.91 -3.93
C SER A 63 1.03 7.80 -3.14
N PHE A 64 0.25 6.74 -3.38
CA PHE A 64 -1.00 6.48 -2.65
C PHE A 64 -0.75 6.27 -1.16
N ALA A 65 0.23 5.44 -0.78
CA ALA A 65 0.56 5.19 0.62
C ALA A 65 1.00 6.46 1.36
N GLY A 66 1.80 7.32 0.69
CA GLY A 66 2.22 8.61 1.23
C GLY A 66 1.05 9.58 1.42
N ASP A 67 0.14 9.65 0.46
CA ASP A 67 -1.05 10.48 0.57
C ASP A 67 -2.00 9.98 1.67
N LEU A 68 -2.28 8.67 1.70
CA LEU A 68 -3.10 8.04 2.73
C LEU A 68 -2.52 8.29 4.12
N GLY A 69 -1.22 8.04 4.31
CA GLY A 69 -0.53 8.28 5.57
C GLY A 69 -0.67 9.74 6.03
N ARG A 70 -0.56 10.70 5.11
CA ARG A 70 -0.78 12.12 5.42
C ARG A 70 -2.22 12.42 5.82
N GLN A 71 -3.22 11.81 5.18
CA GLN A 71 -4.63 12.02 5.48
C GLN A 71 -5.01 11.48 6.87
N ILE A 72 -4.39 10.38 7.31
CA ILE A 72 -4.79 9.68 8.55
C ILE A 72 -3.87 9.93 9.75
N LYS A 73 -2.73 10.61 9.58
CA LYS A 73 -1.68 10.75 10.63
C LYS A 73 -2.17 11.36 11.95
N ASP A 74 -3.17 12.24 11.91
CA ASP A 74 -3.67 12.98 13.08
C ASP A 74 -5.01 12.39 13.58
N LEU A 75 -5.47 11.29 12.98
CA LEU A 75 -6.71 10.64 13.38
C LEU A 75 -6.46 9.71 14.56
N PRO A 76 -7.25 9.79 15.64
CA PRO A 76 -7.20 8.81 16.71
C PRO A 76 -7.51 7.40 16.21
N ASP A 77 -6.92 6.40 16.85
CA ASP A 77 -7.25 5.00 16.59
C ASP A 77 -8.76 4.76 16.75
N GLY A 78 -9.34 3.95 15.86
CA GLY A 78 -10.78 3.66 15.84
C GLY A 78 -11.64 4.73 15.17
N THR A 79 -11.05 5.81 14.65
CA THR A 79 -11.78 6.82 13.87
C THR A 79 -12.38 6.20 12.61
N THR A 80 -13.68 6.41 12.40
CA THR A 80 -14.33 6.06 11.13
C THR A 80 -13.98 7.11 10.08
N ILE A 81 -13.38 6.68 8.97
CA ILE A 81 -13.04 7.56 7.85
C ILE A 81 -13.88 7.25 6.61
N ARG A 82 -14.09 8.25 5.77
CA ARG A 82 -14.58 8.06 4.39
C ARG A 82 -13.48 8.46 3.43
N LEU A 83 -12.91 7.47 2.73
CA LEU A 83 -11.88 7.72 1.74
C LEU A 83 -12.52 8.28 0.45
N ASN A 84 -12.11 9.48 0.05
CA ASN A 84 -12.42 10.01 -1.28
C ASN A 84 -11.20 9.80 -2.16
N VAL A 85 -11.34 8.99 -3.22
CA VAL A 85 -10.29 8.79 -4.22
C VAL A 85 -10.54 9.79 -5.33
N ASP A 86 -9.79 10.89 -5.32
CA ASP A 86 -9.82 11.86 -6.42
C ASP A 86 -8.98 11.33 -7.60
N ALA A 87 -9.46 11.56 -8.82
CA ALA A 87 -8.67 11.25 -10.01
C ALA A 87 -7.41 12.12 -10.00
N TRP A 88 -6.25 11.46 -9.99
CA TRP A 88 -4.99 12.15 -10.21
C TRP A 88 -4.96 12.71 -11.64
N PRO A 89 -4.55 13.98 -11.85
CA PRO A 89 -4.36 14.47 -13.21
C PRO A 89 -3.25 13.65 -13.87
N THR A 90 -3.62 12.80 -14.83
CA THR A 90 -2.68 12.18 -15.75
C THR A 90 -2.15 13.25 -16.69
N SER A 91 -1.20 14.07 -16.24
CA SER A 91 -0.49 14.94 -17.17
C SER A 91 0.39 14.07 -18.04
N SER A 92 0.13 14.07 -19.36
CA SER A 92 1.01 13.50 -20.38
C SER A 92 2.36 14.23 -20.50
N THR A 93 2.69 15.09 -19.55
CA THR A 93 3.87 15.95 -19.58
C THR A 93 4.31 16.22 -18.15
N GLY A 94 5.25 15.39 -17.67
CA GLY A 94 6.15 15.72 -16.56
C GLY A 94 5.52 15.71 -15.17
N CYS A 95 6.30 15.11 -14.25
CA CYS A 95 6.20 15.15 -12.79
C CYS A 95 5.25 16.25 -12.25
N VAL A 96 4.10 15.84 -11.74
CA VAL A 96 3.18 16.76 -11.06
C VAL A 96 3.90 17.24 -9.79
N PRO A 97 4.05 18.55 -9.55
CA PRO A 97 4.71 19.03 -8.35
C PRO A 97 3.95 18.55 -7.11
N TRP A 98 4.68 18.05 -6.11
CA TRP A 98 4.13 17.76 -4.78
C TRP A 98 3.28 18.95 -4.33
N ARG A 99 1.95 18.78 -4.33
CA ARG A 99 1.01 19.86 -4.05
C ARG A 99 1.16 20.26 -2.58
N ARG A 100 1.88 21.35 -2.31
CA ARG A 100 1.73 22.11 -1.05
C ARG A 100 0.35 22.74 -1.09
N HIS A 101 -0.62 22.16 -0.39
CA HIS A 101 -1.81 22.91 -0.03
C HIS A 101 -1.37 23.90 1.06
N GLU A 102 -1.20 25.16 0.65
CA GLU A 102 -1.18 26.30 1.57
C GLU A 102 -2.55 26.33 2.26
N THR A 103 -2.53 26.06 3.56
CA THR A 103 -3.70 26.21 4.44
C THR A 103 -3.94 27.70 4.65
N SER A 104 -5.14 28.17 4.28
CA SER A 104 -5.65 29.49 4.68
C SER A 104 -6.56 29.37 5.89
#